data_AF-A0A917A8A7-F1
#
_entry.id   AF-A0A917A8A7-F1
#
_cell.length_a   1.000
_cell.length_b   1.000
_cell.length_c   1.000
_cell.angle_alpha   90.00
_cell.angle_beta   90.00
_cell.angle_gamma   90.00
#
_symmetry.space_group_name_H-M   'P 1'
#
loop_
_entity.id
_entity.type
_entity.pdbx_description
1 polymer ?
#
loop_
_entity_poly.entity_id
_entity_poly.type
_entity_poly.pdbx_seq_one_letter_code
_entity_poly.pdbx_strand_id
1 'polypeptide(L)'
;MQELYTRVNQVTKKKLYKFIKDNDISTLNYNFKEYFESCVEKYDIKILEHHFSNRQIEGLTLINKSGISMSYERENPIVKQNFTKCHELGHFMLKHSGRMFTEISQPSSNIEEIEANIFSAVVLMPDIVLLSKIYYRRDPFFAVMNDLEVSSIALKYRLKDILKHFLYTENFIIEQAIEKYYQNDSSWILLLLDSAKDKIEEEYIKVKGNIFKRMKAELDTNHFISSEKYPILLNATFRTKLQKVCRSIKTWVEFDFGKSIGYAWKIEKISDRKAKNLANRILL
;
A
#
# COMPACT_ATOMS: atom_id res chain seq x y z
N MET A 1 6.68 -21.61 -10.50
CA MET A 1 5.94 -20.34 -10.66
C MET A 1 5.03 -20.03 -9.48
N GLN A 2 4.12 -20.93 -9.06
CA GLN A 2 3.16 -20.64 -7.99
C GLN A 2 3.83 -20.39 -6.61
N GLU A 3 4.88 -21.14 -6.27
CA GLU A 3 5.67 -20.92 -5.05
C GLU A 3 6.42 -19.58 -5.08
N LEU A 4 7.01 -19.22 -6.24
CA LEU A 4 7.69 -17.94 -6.45
C LEU A 4 6.73 -16.76 -6.25
N TYR A 5 5.57 -16.82 -6.90
CA TYR A 5 4.51 -15.83 -6.73
C TYR A 5 4.09 -15.73 -5.26
N THR A 6 3.83 -16.85 -4.61
CA THR A 6 3.39 -16.87 -3.20
C THR A 6 4.42 -16.21 -2.29
N ARG A 7 5.72 -16.53 -2.46
CA ARG A 7 6.79 -15.92 -1.66
C ARG A 7 6.87 -14.41 -1.86
N VAL A 8 6.96 -13.93 -3.09
CA VAL A 8 7.09 -12.49 -3.37
C VAL A 8 5.84 -11.74 -2.94
N ASN A 9 4.66 -12.32 -3.21
CA ASN A 9 3.38 -11.75 -2.79
C ASN A 9 3.31 -11.56 -1.27
N GLN A 10 3.66 -12.58 -0.49
CA GLN A 10 3.67 -12.52 0.97
C GLN A 10 4.64 -11.46 1.51
N VAL A 11 5.87 -11.41 0.98
CA VAL A 11 6.88 -10.43 1.41
C VAL A 11 6.44 -9.00 1.08
N THR A 12 5.89 -8.80 -0.11
CA THR A 12 5.42 -7.49 -0.59
C THR A 12 4.21 -7.03 0.22
N LYS A 13 3.18 -7.87 0.37
CA LYS A 13 1.99 -7.60 1.20
C LYS A 13 2.35 -7.25 2.63
N LYS A 14 3.28 -7.98 3.26
CA LYS A 14 3.71 -7.69 4.64
C LYS A 14 4.23 -6.26 4.79
N LYS A 15 5.00 -5.75 3.83
CA LYS A 15 5.51 -4.38 3.84
C LYS A 15 4.42 -3.37 3.47
N LEU A 16 3.68 -3.63 2.40
CA LEU A 16 2.68 -2.72 1.86
C LEU A 16 1.46 -2.57 2.77
N TYR A 17 0.86 -3.67 3.23
CA TYR A 17 -0.30 -3.60 4.13
C TYR A 17 0.05 -2.96 5.46
N LYS A 18 1.28 -3.17 5.93
CA LYS A 18 1.79 -2.44 7.09
C LYS A 18 1.84 -0.95 6.82
N PHE A 19 2.36 -0.52 5.67
CA PHE A 19 2.37 0.89 5.29
C PHE A 19 0.96 1.49 5.19
N ILE A 20 0.04 0.83 4.49
CA ILE A 20 -1.37 1.25 4.38
C ILE A 20 -1.97 1.46 5.77
N LYS A 21 -1.80 0.48 6.66
CA LYS A 21 -2.33 0.56 8.04
C LYS A 21 -1.62 1.60 8.89
N ASP A 22 -0.30 1.73 8.78
CA ASP A 22 0.52 2.66 9.55
C ASP A 22 0.22 4.13 9.21
N ASN A 23 -0.32 4.39 8.01
CA ASN A 23 -0.66 5.74 7.53
C ASN A 23 -2.17 5.96 7.36
N ASP A 24 -3.01 5.01 7.80
CA ASP A 24 -4.48 5.10 7.71
C ASP A 24 -5.03 5.32 6.29
N ILE A 25 -4.37 4.71 5.30
CA ILE A 25 -4.76 4.86 3.90
C ILE A 25 -6.01 4.03 3.64
N SER A 26 -7.06 4.69 3.13
CA SER A 26 -8.28 4.02 2.71
C SER A 26 -7.99 3.10 1.51
N THR A 27 -8.46 1.85 1.57
CA THR A 27 -8.32 0.91 0.44
C THR A 27 -9.08 1.38 -0.81
N LEU A 28 -10.13 2.20 -0.64
CA LEU A 28 -10.89 2.79 -1.74
C LEU A 28 -10.18 3.99 -2.39
N ASN A 29 -9.31 4.68 -1.66
CA ASN A 29 -8.56 5.85 -2.15
C ASN A 29 -7.05 5.57 -2.28
N TYR A 30 -6.67 4.28 -2.27
CA TYR A 30 -5.28 3.88 -2.37
C TYR A 30 -4.63 4.38 -3.67
N ASN A 31 -3.47 5.03 -3.55
CA ASN A 31 -2.59 5.35 -4.65
C ASN A 31 -1.16 4.83 -4.35
N PHE A 32 -0.54 4.14 -5.30
CA PHE A 32 0.78 3.56 -5.11
C PHE A 32 1.88 4.62 -4.87
N LYS A 33 1.68 5.86 -5.34
CA LYS A 33 2.63 6.97 -5.21
C LYS A 33 3.01 7.22 -3.75
N GLU A 34 2.04 7.17 -2.83
CA GLU A 34 2.29 7.35 -1.39
C GLU A 34 3.29 6.31 -0.84
N TYR A 35 3.12 5.04 -1.22
CA TYR A 35 4.04 3.97 -0.81
C TYR A 35 5.41 4.12 -1.47
N PHE A 36 5.43 4.45 -2.77
CA PHE A 36 6.65 4.65 -3.54
C PHE A 36 7.48 5.81 -2.95
N GLU A 37 6.88 6.98 -2.77
CA GLU A 37 7.51 8.17 -2.21
C GLU A 37 8.02 7.91 -0.78
N SER A 38 7.24 7.24 0.06
CA SER A 38 7.70 6.87 1.39
C SER A 38 8.92 5.94 1.37
N CYS A 39 9.04 5.07 0.37
CA CYS A 39 10.25 4.26 0.19
C CYS A 39 11.42 5.12 -0.29
N VAL A 40 11.18 6.00 -1.26
CA VAL A 40 12.18 6.93 -1.80
C VAL A 40 12.80 7.77 -0.69
N GLU A 41 11.98 8.40 0.15
CA GLU A 41 12.45 9.20 1.29
C GLU A 41 13.20 8.35 2.32
N LYS A 42 12.63 7.19 2.70
CA LYS A 42 13.19 6.35 3.75
C LYS A 42 14.58 5.82 3.41
N TYR A 43 14.84 5.54 2.13
CA TYR A 43 16.09 4.95 1.66
C TYR A 43 16.97 5.94 0.90
N ASP A 44 16.62 7.23 0.88
CA ASP A 44 17.35 8.29 0.17
C ASP A 44 17.63 7.93 -1.31
N ILE A 45 16.58 7.47 -2.00
CA ILE A 45 16.68 7.02 -3.39
C ILE A 45 16.60 8.23 -4.32
N LYS A 46 17.58 8.38 -5.21
CA LYS A 46 17.53 9.41 -6.26
C LYS A 46 16.72 8.91 -7.45
N ILE A 47 15.65 9.62 -7.78
CA ILE A 47 14.83 9.33 -8.97
C ILE A 47 15.33 10.17 -10.14
N LEU A 48 15.62 9.52 -11.27
CA LEU A 48 16.17 10.13 -12.47
C LEU A 48 15.28 9.86 -13.68
N GLU A 49 14.87 10.91 -14.37
CA GLU A 49 14.22 10.76 -15.67
C GLU A 49 15.31 10.63 -16.75
N HIS A 50 15.15 9.66 -17.65
CA HIS A 50 16.02 9.54 -18.82
C HIS A 50 15.20 9.51 -20.11
N HIS A 51 15.86 9.86 -21.21
CA HIS A 51 15.39 9.57 -22.55
C HIS A 51 16.59 9.21 -23.42
N PHE A 52 16.59 8.02 -24.00
CA PHE A 52 17.62 7.61 -24.95
C PHE A 52 16.98 7.41 -26.32
N SER A 53 17.59 7.99 -27.37
CA SER A 53 17.02 8.01 -28.73
C SER A 53 16.77 6.61 -29.30
N ASN A 54 17.49 5.59 -28.81
CA ASN A 54 17.31 4.19 -29.20
C ASN A 54 16.27 3.43 -28.36
N ARG A 55 15.73 4.03 -27.28
CA ARG A 55 14.69 3.49 -26.37
C ARG A 55 14.98 2.08 -25.82
N GLN A 56 16.25 1.71 -25.66
CA GLN A 56 16.66 0.36 -25.22
C GLN A 56 16.64 0.17 -23.70
N ILE A 57 16.41 1.24 -22.93
CA ILE A 57 16.46 1.21 -21.47
C ILE A 57 15.13 1.74 -20.95
N GLU A 58 14.33 0.85 -20.37
CA GLU A 58 13.03 1.18 -19.79
C GLU A 58 13.17 1.77 -18.39
N GLY A 59 14.03 1.17 -17.58
CA GLY A 59 14.34 1.56 -16.21
C GLY A 59 15.70 1.01 -15.79
N LEU A 60 16.26 1.58 -14.72
CA LEU A 60 17.54 1.13 -14.18
C LEU A 60 17.66 1.44 -12.69
N THR A 61 18.02 0.43 -11.90
CA THR A 61 18.43 0.60 -10.49
C THR A 61 19.95 0.48 -10.35
N LEU A 62 20.58 1.51 -9.77
CA LEU A 62 21.99 1.52 -9.41
C LEU A 62 22.16 1.65 -7.91
N ILE A 63 22.95 0.76 -7.31
CA ILE A 63 23.30 0.76 -5.89
C ILE A 63 24.82 0.76 -5.80
N ASN A 64 25.41 1.85 -5.30
CA ASN A 64 26.86 1.97 -5.17
C ASN A 64 27.25 2.71 -3.88
N LYS A 65 28.55 2.98 -3.70
CA LYS A 65 29.07 3.68 -2.51
C LYS A 65 28.50 5.10 -2.33
N SER A 66 27.99 5.71 -3.39
CA SER A 66 27.43 7.07 -3.42
C SER A 66 25.92 7.11 -3.17
N GLY A 67 25.26 5.96 -2.98
CA GLY A 67 23.83 5.86 -2.68
C GLY A 67 23.06 4.97 -3.63
N ILE A 68 21.73 5.15 -3.64
CA ILE A 68 20.78 4.40 -4.48
C ILE A 68 20.16 5.37 -5.48
N SER A 69 20.09 4.98 -6.75
CA SER A 69 19.36 5.73 -7.76
C SER A 69 18.52 4.81 -8.64
N MET A 70 17.33 5.26 -9.03
CA MET A 70 16.44 4.59 -9.95
C MET A 70 16.12 5.52 -11.12
N SER A 71 16.12 5.01 -12.34
CA SER A 71 15.71 5.78 -13.53
C SER A 71 14.54 5.15 -14.28
N TYR A 72 13.84 5.97 -15.05
CA TYR A 72 12.76 5.55 -15.94
C TYR A 72 12.72 6.39 -17.22
N GLU A 73 12.27 5.78 -18.31
CA GLU A 73 12.08 6.45 -19.60
C GLU A 73 10.88 7.42 -19.55
N ARG A 74 11.16 8.72 -19.66
CA ARG A 74 10.17 9.80 -19.47
C ARG A 74 9.13 9.91 -20.58
N GLU A 75 9.44 9.43 -21.78
CA GLU A 75 8.51 9.49 -22.91
C GLU A 75 7.49 8.33 -22.94
N ASN A 76 7.65 7.35 -22.05
CA ASN A 76 6.68 6.27 -21.94
C ASN A 76 5.32 6.78 -21.44
N PRO A 77 4.20 6.11 -21.77
CA PRO A 77 2.92 6.38 -21.14
C PRO A 77 3.00 6.29 -19.62
N ILE A 78 2.24 7.14 -18.90
CA ILE A 78 2.26 7.21 -17.42
C ILE A 78 2.08 5.83 -16.76
N VAL A 79 1.15 5.01 -17.26
CA VAL A 79 0.91 3.67 -16.72
C VAL A 79 2.13 2.75 -16.82
N LYS A 80 2.97 2.94 -17.85
CA LYS A 80 4.22 2.18 -18.03
C LYS A 80 5.32 2.75 -17.14
N GLN A 81 5.43 4.07 -17.02
CA GLN A 81 6.34 4.69 -16.06
C GLN A 81 6.05 4.23 -14.61
N ASN A 82 4.77 4.17 -14.23
CA ASN A 82 4.33 3.71 -12.92
C ASN A 82 4.76 2.26 -12.67
N PHE A 83 4.57 1.39 -13.66
CA PHE A 83 5.02 0.00 -13.59
C PHE A 83 6.54 -0.12 -13.46
N THR A 84 7.31 0.62 -14.27
CA THR A 84 8.77 0.65 -14.19
C THR A 84 9.25 1.14 -12.82
N LYS A 85 8.70 2.23 -12.29
CA LYS A 85 9.04 2.75 -10.96
C LYS A 85 8.87 1.68 -9.88
N CYS A 86 7.73 1.00 -9.85
CA CYS A 86 7.49 -0.06 -8.87
C CYS A 86 8.34 -1.31 -9.12
N HIS A 87 8.67 -1.61 -10.38
CA HIS A 87 9.54 -2.72 -10.77
C HIS A 87 10.98 -2.50 -10.26
N GLU A 88 11.56 -1.32 -10.51
CA GLU A 88 12.88 -0.93 -9.99
C GLU A 88 12.91 -0.93 -8.45
N LEU A 89 11.85 -0.41 -7.82
CA LEU A 89 11.69 -0.50 -6.37
C LEU A 89 11.64 -1.97 -5.90
N GLY A 90 11.06 -2.87 -6.71
CA GLY A 90 11.04 -4.31 -6.48
C GLY A 90 12.44 -4.91 -6.42
N HIS A 91 13.30 -4.61 -7.40
CA HIS A 91 14.70 -5.05 -7.38
C HIS A 91 15.40 -4.63 -6.09
N PHE A 92 15.27 -3.37 -5.70
CA PHE A 92 15.86 -2.88 -4.46
C PHE A 92 15.27 -3.57 -3.21
N MET A 93 13.94 -3.65 -3.11
CA MET A 93 13.25 -4.12 -1.91
C MET A 93 13.35 -5.63 -1.68
N LEU A 94 13.59 -6.39 -2.75
CA LEU A 94 13.84 -7.83 -2.75
C LEU A 94 15.34 -8.16 -2.70
N LYS A 95 16.22 -7.15 -2.69
CA LYS A 95 17.68 -7.29 -2.64
C LYS A 95 18.25 -8.09 -3.81
N HIS A 96 17.69 -7.88 -5.00
CA HIS A 96 18.24 -8.44 -6.23
C HIS A 96 19.65 -7.89 -6.50
N SER A 97 20.42 -8.65 -7.26
CA SER A 97 21.81 -8.35 -7.58
C SER A 97 21.87 -7.08 -8.44
N GLY A 98 22.21 -5.93 -7.87
CA GLY A 98 22.26 -4.64 -8.59
C GLY A 98 23.18 -4.74 -9.82
N ARG A 99 22.59 -4.83 -11.02
CA ARG A 99 23.28 -4.91 -12.30
C ARG A 99 22.54 -4.06 -13.33
N MET A 100 23.32 -3.53 -14.28
CA MET A 100 22.83 -2.74 -15.40
C MET A 100 21.80 -3.56 -16.18
N PHE A 101 20.53 -3.16 -16.15
CA PHE A 101 19.50 -3.81 -16.96
C PHE A 101 19.45 -3.12 -18.33
N THR A 102 20.24 -3.66 -19.24
CA THR A 102 20.02 -3.50 -20.69
C THR A 102 19.26 -4.74 -21.15
N GLU A 103 18.35 -4.61 -22.12
CA GLU A 103 17.51 -5.71 -22.67
C GLU A 103 18.27 -6.98 -23.16
N ILE A 104 19.60 -7.06 -23.01
CA ILE A 104 20.45 -8.11 -23.57
C ILE A 104 21.55 -8.54 -22.57
N SER A 105 21.26 -9.39 -21.57
CA SER A 105 22.27 -10.35 -21.03
C SER A 105 21.74 -11.40 -20.02
N GLN A 106 21.59 -12.64 -20.51
CA GLN A 106 21.83 -13.98 -19.91
C GLN A 106 21.26 -14.42 -18.51
N PRO A 107 20.96 -15.74 -18.35
CA PRO A 107 19.74 -16.31 -17.74
C PRO A 107 19.70 -16.42 -16.20
N SER A 108 20.61 -15.78 -15.47
CA SER A 108 20.33 -15.40 -14.06
C SER A 108 19.25 -14.31 -13.97
N SER A 109 18.87 -13.77 -15.14
CA SER A 109 18.05 -12.60 -15.42
C SER A 109 16.54 -12.82 -15.60
N ASN A 110 15.97 -14.01 -15.33
CA ASN A 110 14.51 -14.20 -15.50
C ASN A 110 13.77 -14.25 -14.16
N ILE A 111 14.35 -14.87 -13.13
CA ILE A 111 13.66 -15.00 -11.84
C ILE A 111 13.56 -13.64 -11.15
N GLU A 112 14.67 -12.90 -11.03
CA GLU A 112 14.66 -11.56 -10.41
C GLU A 112 13.69 -10.60 -11.13
N GLU A 113 13.60 -10.67 -12.46
CA GLU A 113 12.64 -9.90 -13.28
C GLU A 113 11.19 -10.32 -13.00
N ILE A 114 10.92 -11.63 -12.95
CA ILE A 114 9.59 -12.14 -12.58
C ILE A 114 9.22 -11.68 -11.17
N GLU A 115 10.16 -11.73 -10.22
CA GLU A 115 9.94 -11.27 -8.85
C GLU A 115 9.66 -9.77 -8.78
N ALA A 116 10.42 -8.94 -9.52
CA ALA A 116 10.21 -7.49 -9.61
C ALA A 116 8.87 -7.15 -10.28
N ASN A 117 8.47 -7.90 -11.31
CA ASN A 117 7.16 -7.77 -11.95
C ASN A 117 6.02 -8.10 -10.98
N ILE A 118 6.16 -9.17 -10.19
CA ILE A 118 5.17 -9.54 -9.16
C ILE A 118 5.11 -8.47 -8.07
N PHE A 119 6.26 -7.98 -7.60
CA PHE A 119 6.31 -6.88 -6.64
C PHE A 119 5.57 -5.64 -7.17
N SER A 120 5.87 -5.25 -8.42
CA SER A 120 5.25 -4.10 -9.07
C SER A 120 3.73 -4.24 -9.17
N ALA A 121 3.26 -5.40 -9.63
CA ALA A 121 1.83 -5.69 -9.74
C ALA A 121 1.10 -5.69 -8.39
N VAL A 122 1.73 -6.21 -7.32
CA VAL A 122 1.15 -6.22 -5.96
C VAL A 122 1.12 -4.82 -5.36
N VAL A 123 2.13 -3.98 -5.62
CA VAL A 123 2.15 -2.58 -5.16
C VAL A 123 1.13 -1.73 -5.90
N LEU A 124 1.05 -1.84 -7.23
CA LEU A 124 0.11 -1.05 -8.02
C LEU A 124 -1.34 -1.46 -7.77
N MET A 125 -1.58 -2.76 -7.60
CA MET A 125 -2.92 -3.33 -7.51
C MET A 125 -3.02 -4.33 -6.35
N PRO A 126 -3.04 -3.87 -5.08
CA PRO A 126 -3.08 -4.77 -3.93
C PRO A 126 -4.39 -5.57 -3.87
N ASP A 127 -4.36 -6.81 -3.36
CA ASP A 127 -5.55 -7.69 -3.37
C ASP A 127 -6.71 -7.08 -2.59
N ILE A 128 -6.42 -6.49 -1.43
CA ILE A 128 -7.44 -5.83 -0.59
C ILE A 128 -8.04 -4.59 -1.27
N VAL A 129 -7.26 -3.90 -2.10
CA VAL A 129 -7.70 -2.71 -2.85
C VAL A 129 -8.58 -3.14 -4.01
N LEU A 130 -8.18 -4.16 -4.77
CA LEU A 130 -9.00 -4.74 -5.83
C LEU A 130 -10.30 -5.34 -5.28
N LEU A 131 -10.25 -6.02 -4.13
CA LEU A 131 -11.46 -6.52 -3.45
C LEU A 131 -12.38 -5.35 -3.06
N SER A 132 -11.83 -4.27 -2.48
CA SER A 132 -12.60 -3.09 -2.08
C SER A 132 -13.28 -2.40 -3.27
N LYS A 133 -12.54 -2.18 -4.36
CA LYS A 133 -13.04 -1.47 -5.55
C LYS A 133 -14.00 -2.33 -6.38
N ILE A 134 -13.65 -3.58 -6.64
CA ILE A 134 -14.42 -4.46 -7.54
C ILE A 134 -15.57 -5.14 -6.81
N TYR A 135 -15.30 -5.79 -5.66
CA TYR A 135 -16.33 -6.59 -4.99
C TYR A 135 -17.26 -5.72 -4.15
N TYR A 136 -16.71 -4.84 -3.30
CA TYR A 136 -17.53 -4.02 -2.39
C TYR A 136 -18.12 -2.78 -3.06
N ARG A 137 -17.32 -2.00 -3.81
CA ARG A 137 -17.79 -0.79 -4.51
C ARG A 137 -18.44 -1.06 -5.87
N ARG A 138 -18.23 -2.25 -6.45
CA ARG A 138 -18.78 -2.68 -7.76
C ARG A 138 -18.32 -1.82 -8.94
N ASP A 139 -17.09 -1.31 -8.88
CA ASP A 139 -16.56 -0.47 -9.96
C ASP A 139 -16.43 -1.24 -11.29
N PRO A 140 -16.71 -0.59 -12.43
CA PRO A 140 -16.45 -1.16 -13.74
C PRO A 140 -14.95 -1.25 -14.03
N PHE A 141 -14.55 -2.16 -14.91
CA PHE A 141 -13.14 -2.47 -15.20
C PHE A 141 -12.30 -1.22 -15.49
N PHE A 142 -12.79 -0.35 -16.37
CA PHE A 142 -12.07 0.87 -16.78
C PHE A 142 -11.99 1.92 -15.66
N ALA A 143 -12.95 1.96 -14.73
CA ALA A 143 -12.83 2.84 -13.56
C ALA A 143 -11.70 2.36 -12.66
N VAL A 144 -11.62 1.06 -12.35
CA VAL A 144 -10.54 0.50 -11.54
C VAL A 144 -9.18 0.69 -12.21
N MET A 145 -9.10 0.47 -13.52
CA MET A 145 -7.88 0.65 -14.31
C MET A 145 -7.37 2.10 -14.26
N ASN A 146 -8.27 3.07 -14.46
CA ASN A 146 -7.91 4.49 -14.46
C ASN A 146 -7.54 4.98 -13.05
N ASP A 147 -8.29 4.57 -12.04
CA ASP A 147 -8.09 4.95 -10.63
C ASP A 147 -6.75 4.41 -10.08
N LEU A 148 -6.31 3.24 -10.53
CA LEU A 148 -5.01 2.67 -10.18
C LEU A 148 -3.87 3.09 -11.13
N GLU A 149 -4.16 3.88 -12.17
CA GLU A 149 -3.21 4.31 -13.19
C GLU A 149 -2.38 3.15 -13.81
N VAL A 150 -3.07 2.07 -14.19
CA VAL A 150 -2.46 0.86 -14.80
C VAL A 150 -3.00 0.57 -16.20
N SER A 151 -2.32 -0.28 -16.98
CA SER A 151 -2.85 -0.72 -18.28
C SER A 151 -3.92 -1.82 -18.12
N SER A 152 -4.79 -1.97 -19.11
CA SER A 152 -5.79 -3.06 -19.11
C SER A 152 -5.13 -4.43 -19.03
N ILE A 153 -4.01 -4.60 -19.72
CA ILE A 153 -3.24 -5.86 -19.74
C ILE A 153 -2.73 -6.18 -18.33
N ALA A 154 -2.13 -5.20 -17.63
CA ALA A 154 -1.65 -5.39 -16.27
C ALA A 154 -2.78 -5.76 -15.30
N LEU A 155 -3.93 -5.10 -15.39
CA LEU A 155 -5.10 -5.40 -14.55
C LEU A 155 -5.65 -6.82 -14.83
N LYS A 156 -5.74 -7.24 -16.10
CA LYS A 156 -6.17 -8.61 -16.47
C LYS A 156 -5.23 -9.66 -15.89
N TYR A 157 -3.91 -9.49 -16.04
CA TYR A 157 -2.93 -10.43 -15.47
C TYR A 157 -3.02 -10.46 -13.94
N ARG A 158 -3.13 -9.29 -13.31
CA ARG A 158 -3.23 -9.21 -11.85
C ARG A 158 -4.45 -9.95 -11.32
N LEU A 159 -5.63 -9.74 -11.90
CA LEU A 159 -6.85 -10.45 -11.50
C LEU A 159 -6.69 -11.97 -11.66
N LYS A 160 -6.08 -12.41 -12.77
CA LYS A 160 -5.78 -13.83 -13.00
C LYS A 160 -4.86 -14.39 -11.92
N ASP A 161 -3.81 -13.66 -11.53
CA ASP A 161 -2.88 -14.08 -10.48
C ASP A 161 -3.54 -14.17 -9.10
N ILE A 162 -4.42 -13.22 -8.74
CA ILE A 162 -5.20 -13.27 -7.48
C ILE A 162 -6.06 -14.52 -7.45
N LEU A 163 -6.86 -14.70 -8.49
CA LEU A 163 -7.87 -15.76 -8.52
C LEU A 163 -7.21 -17.14 -8.52
N LYS A 164 -6.14 -17.33 -9.29
CA LYS A 164 -5.35 -18.58 -9.25
C LYS A 164 -4.69 -18.84 -7.91
N HIS A 165 -4.34 -17.79 -7.17
CA HIS A 165 -3.70 -17.94 -5.87
C HIS A 165 -4.66 -18.42 -4.80
N PHE A 166 -5.91 -17.94 -4.82
CA PHE A 166 -6.89 -18.23 -3.77
C PHE A 166 -7.89 -19.34 -4.11
N LEU A 167 -8.10 -19.62 -5.40
CA LEU A 167 -9.12 -20.53 -5.89
C LEU A 167 -8.51 -21.75 -6.60
N TYR A 168 -9.13 -22.91 -6.38
CA TYR A 168 -8.89 -24.11 -7.16
C TYR A 168 -9.91 -24.16 -8.32
N THR A 169 -9.76 -23.24 -9.27
CA THR A 169 -10.66 -23.07 -10.42
C THR A 169 -9.88 -23.16 -11.73
N GLU A 170 -10.49 -23.74 -12.76
CA GLU A 170 -9.86 -23.85 -14.07
C GLU A 170 -9.51 -22.48 -14.67
N ASN A 171 -8.33 -22.39 -15.29
CA ASN A 171 -7.83 -21.14 -15.89
C ASN A 171 -8.82 -20.53 -16.88
N PHE A 172 -9.51 -21.36 -17.66
CA PHE A 172 -10.49 -20.92 -18.65
C PHE A 172 -11.68 -20.17 -18.02
N ILE A 173 -12.14 -20.59 -16.85
CA ILE A 173 -13.24 -19.92 -16.12
C ILE A 173 -12.77 -18.54 -15.64
N ILE A 174 -11.55 -18.47 -15.09
CA ILE A 174 -10.94 -17.20 -14.64
C ILE A 174 -10.80 -16.23 -15.82
N GLU A 175 -10.27 -16.70 -16.95
CA GLU A 175 -10.07 -15.87 -18.14
C GLU A 175 -11.40 -15.35 -18.71
N GLN A 176 -12.43 -16.19 -18.79
CA GLN A 176 -13.77 -15.75 -19.21
C GLN A 176 -14.38 -14.73 -18.25
N ALA A 177 -14.24 -14.91 -16.94
CA ALA A 177 -14.77 -13.97 -15.96
C ALA A 177 -14.10 -12.58 -16.09
N ILE A 178 -12.79 -12.56 -16.34
CA ILE A 178 -12.02 -11.33 -16.55
C ILE A 178 -12.41 -10.66 -17.88
N GLU A 179 -12.61 -11.43 -18.95
CA GLU A 179 -13.03 -10.89 -20.25
C GLU A 179 -14.44 -10.31 -20.21
N LYS A 180 -15.38 -10.99 -19.53
CA LYS A 180 -16.72 -10.43 -19.27
C LYS A 180 -16.66 -9.15 -18.45
N TYR A 181 -15.83 -9.11 -17.41
CA TYR A 181 -15.65 -7.90 -16.61
C TYR A 181 -15.08 -6.74 -17.44
N TYR A 182 -14.12 -7.02 -18.32
CA TYR A 182 -13.60 -6.06 -19.30
C TYR A 182 -14.69 -5.53 -20.23
N GLN A 183 -15.65 -6.38 -20.61
CA GLN A 183 -16.86 -6.03 -21.39
C GLN A 183 -18.01 -5.45 -20.55
N ASN A 184 -17.72 -5.03 -19.31
CA ASN A 184 -18.67 -4.41 -18.38
C ASN A 184 -19.76 -5.35 -17.82
N ASP A 185 -19.57 -6.68 -17.91
CA ASP A 185 -20.36 -7.67 -17.16
C ASP A 185 -19.55 -8.17 -15.95
N SER A 186 -19.88 -7.63 -14.77
CA SER A 186 -19.19 -7.99 -13.53
C SER A 186 -19.67 -9.29 -12.90
N SER A 187 -20.72 -9.94 -13.39
CA SER A 187 -21.41 -11.02 -12.66
C SER A 187 -20.46 -12.15 -12.26
N TRP A 188 -19.60 -12.59 -13.18
CA TRP A 188 -18.69 -13.71 -12.95
C TRP A 188 -17.49 -13.33 -12.09
N ILE A 189 -16.89 -12.14 -12.29
CA ILE A 189 -15.76 -11.70 -11.46
C ILE A 189 -16.19 -11.52 -10.00
N LEU A 190 -17.43 -11.08 -9.76
CA LEU A 190 -17.96 -10.91 -8.42
C LEU A 190 -18.16 -12.24 -7.69
N LEU A 191 -18.60 -13.29 -8.39
CA LEU A 191 -18.71 -14.65 -7.81
C LEU A 191 -17.34 -15.24 -7.46
N LEU A 192 -16.34 -15.04 -8.32
CA LEU A 192 -14.98 -15.51 -8.05
C LEU A 192 -14.34 -14.73 -6.88
N LEU A 193 -14.53 -13.42 -6.82
CA LEU A 193 -14.05 -12.61 -5.69
C LEU A 193 -14.81 -12.94 -4.39
N ASP A 194 -16.11 -13.26 -4.45
CA ASP A 194 -16.87 -13.73 -3.29
C ASP A 194 -16.22 -14.96 -2.67
N SER A 195 -15.81 -15.91 -3.53
CA SER A 195 -15.15 -17.15 -3.11
C SER A 195 -13.74 -16.94 -2.54
N ALA A 196 -13.10 -15.80 -2.82
CA ALA A 196 -11.75 -15.47 -2.36
C ALA A 196 -11.70 -14.46 -1.21
N LYS A 197 -12.80 -13.73 -0.95
CA LYS A 197 -12.80 -12.52 -0.10
C LYS A 197 -12.28 -12.78 1.31
N ASP A 198 -12.73 -13.86 1.96
CA ASP A 198 -12.37 -14.15 3.34
C ASP A 198 -10.86 -14.38 3.49
N LYS A 199 -10.24 -15.07 2.54
CA LYS A 199 -8.78 -15.31 2.53
C LYS A 199 -8.00 -14.02 2.29
N ILE A 200 -8.47 -13.16 1.38
CA ILE A 200 -7.84 -11.86 1.10
C ILE A 200 -7.90 -10.96 2.35
N GLU A 201 -9.07 -10.93 3.01
CA GLU A 201 -9.28 -10.15 4.22
C GLU A 201 -8.46 -10.69 5.39
N GLU A 202 -8.39 -12.00 5.56
CA GLU A 202 -7.55 -12.62 6.59
C GLU A 202 -6.08 -12.24 6.42
N GLU A 203 -5.53 -12.33 5.21
CA GLU A 203 -4.16 -11.90 4.92
C GLU A 203 -3.93 -10.42 5.24
N TYR A 204 -4.90 -9.56 4.91
CA TYR A 204 -4.82 -8.14 5.23
C TYR A 204 -4.87 -7.93 6.75
N ILE A 205 -5.84 -8.49 7.46
CA ILE A 205 -6.05 -8.36 8.90
C ILE A 205 -4.82 -8.84 9.69
N LYS A 206 -4.22 -9.96 9.28
CA LYS A 206 -3.04 -10.57 9.92
C LYS A 206 -1.84 -9.63 10.00
N VAL A 207 -1.68 -8.72 9.04
CA VAL A 207 -0.62 -7.68 9.10
C VAL A 207 -1.01 -6.59 10.10
N LYS A 208 -0.30 -6.52 11.24
CA LYS A 208 -0.57 -5.52 12.28
C LYS A 208 0.05 -4.15 11.94
N GLY A 209 -0.77 -3.10 11.97
CA GLY A 209 -0.31 -1.71 11.91
C GLY A 209 0.35 -1.27 13.23
N ASN A 210 1.09 -0.16 13.19
CA ASN A 210 1.68 0.51 14.32
C ASN A 210 0.81 1.69 14.74
N ILE A 211 -0.03 1.44 15.73
CA ILE A 211 -0.96 2.44 16.28
C ILE A 211 -0.23 3.70 16.79
N PHE A 212 0.99 3.57 17.34
CA PHE A 212 1.76 4.71 17.81
C PHE A 212 2.22 5.60 16.65
N LYS A 213 2.60 5.00 15.51
CA LYS A 213 2.98 5.78 14.32
C LYS A 213 1.79 6.58 13.78
N ARG A 214 0.62 5.97 13.68
CA ARG A 214 -0.63 6.64 13.27
C ARG A 214 -0.97 7.81 14.17
N MET A 215 -1.04 7.55 15.48
CA MET A 215 -1.38 8.57 16.48
C MET A 215 -0.38 9.72 16.48
N LYS A 216 0.91 9.43 16.28
CA LYS A 216 1.95 10.46 16.16
C LYS A 216 1.73 11.33 14.91
N ALA A 217 1.54 10.72 13.75
CA ALA A 217 1.29 11.47 12.51
C ALA A 217 0.04 12.36 12.63
N GLU A 218 -1.04 11.86 13.23
CA GLU A 218 -2.24 12.67 13.44
C GLU A 218 -2.03 13.78 14.47
N LEU A 219 -1.26 13.55 15.52
CA LEU A 219 -0.84 14.61 16.44
C LEU A 219 0.09 15.62 15.77
N ASP A 220 0.90 15.22 14.81
CA ASP A 220 1.75 16.12 14.03
C ASP A 220 0.90 17.09 13.20
N THR A 221 -0.19 16.60 12.58
CA THR A 221 -1.11 17.40 11.77
C THR A 221 -2.16 18.17 12.59
N ASN A 222 -2.91 17.48 13.45
CA ASN A 222 -4.10 18.01 14.14
C ASN A 222 -3.80 18.51 15.55
N HIS A 223 -2.64 18.16 16.11
CA HIS A 223 -2.18 18.53 17.46
C HIS A 223 -3.02 17.99 18.63
N PHE A 224 -4.15 17.33 18.35
CA PHE A 224 -5.06 16.71 19.31
C PHE A 224 -5.67 15.43 18.72
N ILE A 225 -5.83 14.38 19.54
CA ILE A 225 -6.55 13.14 19.21
C ILE A 225 -7.34 12.64 20.42
N SER A 226 -8.43 11.91 20.18
CA SER A 226 -9.33 11.41 21.23
C SER A 226 -9.67 9.93 21.07
N SER A 227 -10.31 9.36 22.10
CA SER A 227 -10.74 7.97 22.14
C SER A 227 -11.99 7.69 21.31
N GLU A 228 -12.60 8.72 20.72
CA GLU A 228 -13.62 8.57 19.68
C GLU A 228 -13.02 7.87 18.45
N LYS A 229 -11.84 8.33 18.02
CA LYS A 229 -11.08 7.71 16.93
C LYS A 229 -10.13 6.61 17.41
N TYR A 230 -9.54 6.76 18.59
CA TYR A 230 -8.57 5.82 19.16
C TYR A 230 -9.01 5.29 20.52
N PRO A 231 -9.96 4.32 20.59
CA PRO A 231 -10.50 3.81 21.85
C PRO A 231 -9.43 3.35 22.86
N ILE A 232 -8.27 2.91 22.38
CA ILE A 232 -7.11 2.53 23.18
C ILE A 232 -6.60 3.66 24.10
N LEU A 233 -6.90 4.93 23.81
CA LEU A 233 -6.61 6.06 24.68
C LEU A 233 -7.35 6.01 26.02
N LEU A 234 -8.39 5.19 26.18
CA LEU A 234 -9.03 4.93 27.47
C LEU A 234 -8.16 4.03 28.38
N ASN A 235 -7.19 3.29 27.82
CA ASN A 235 -6.28 2.46 28.59
C ASN A 235 -5.12 3.27 29.21
N ALA A 236 -5.01 3.26 30.54
CA ALA A 236 -3.99 3.99 31.28
C ALA A 236 -2.55 3.55 30.92
N THR A 237 -2.31 2.24 30.84
CA THR A 237 -0.99 1.68 30.49
C THR A 237 -0.54 2.12 29.10
N PHE A 238 -1.48 2.20 28.14
CA PHE A 238 -1.21 2.68 26.80
C PHE A 238 -0.85 4.17 26.80
N ARG A 239 -1.62 5.02 27.49
CA ARG A 239 -1.34 6.46 27.62
C ARG A 239 0.06 6.71 28.18
N THR A 240 0.45 6.00 29.24
CA THR A 240 1.79 6.09 29.82
C THR A 240 2.88 5.71 28.82
N LYS A 241 2.65 4.69 27.99
CA LYS A 241 3.58 4.32 26.91
C LYS A 241 3.67 5.43 25.84
N LEU A 242 2.54 6.01 25.43
CA LEU A 242 2.49 7.08 24.44
C LEU A 242 3.29 8.31 24.90
N GLN A 243 3.12 8.75 26.14
CA GLN A 243 3.90 9.86 26.72
C GLN A 243 5.40 9.57 26.80
N LYS A 244 5.80 8.31 27.04
CA LYS A 244 7.22 7.90 27.04
C LYS A 244 7.84 7.96 25.65
N VAL A 245 7.08 7.61 24.61
CA VAL A 245 7.56 7.63 23.21
C VAL A 245 7.75 9.07 22.71
N CYS A 246 6.99 10.04 23.23
CA CYS A 246 7.09 11.43 22.79
C CYS A 246 6.84 12.41 23.96
N ARG A 247 7.91 13.05 24.44
CA ARG A 247 7.86 13.97 25.59
C ARG A 247 7.00 15.21 25.35
N SER A 248 6.79 15.60 24.10
CA SER A 248 5.94 16.73 23.71
C SER A 248 4.44 16.38 23.66
N ILE A 249 4.06 15.15 24.02
CA ILE A 249 2.66 14.72 24.11
C ILE A 249 2.23 14.59 25.58
N LYS A 250 1.12 15.24 25.94
CA LYS A 250 0.36 14.94 27.16
C LYS A 250 -0.87 14.11 26.82
N THR A 251 -1.36 13.36 27.81
CA THR A 251 -2.56 12.54 27.71
C THR A 251 -3.41 12.69 28.95
N TRP A 252 -4.72 12.63 28.82
CA TRP A 252 -5.66 12.70 29.94
C TRP A 252 -6.94 11.93 29.65
N VAL A 253 -7.84 11.81 30.64
CA VAL A 253 -9.19 11.28 30.49
C VAL A 253 -10.16 12.21 31.19
N GLU A 254 -11.20 12.68 30.51
CA GLU A 254 -12.36 13.29 31.16
C GLU A 254 -13.47 12.25 31.29
N PHE A 255 -14.26 12.38 32.35
CA PHE A 255 -15.47 11.59 32.59
C PHE A 255 -16.62 12.56 32.84
N ASP A 256 -17.74 12.34 32.16
CA ASP A 256 -18.97 13.09 32.39
C ASP A 256 -20.20 12.21 32.18
N PHE A 257 -21.14 12.22 33.13
CA PHE A 257 -22.40 11.45 33.12
C PHE A 257 -22.31 10.01 32.57
N GLY A 258 -21.33 9.22 33.01
CA GLY A 258 -21.18 7.81 32.59
C GLY A 258 -20.41 7.61 31.29
N LYS A 259 -20.01 8.68 30.60
CA LYS A 259 -19.16 8.64 29.41
C LYS A 259 -17.73 9.02 29.77
N SER A 260 -16.75 8.35 29.17
CA SER A 260 -15.33 8.68 29.30
C SER A 260 -14.73 9.03 27.94
N ILE A 261 -13.88 10.05 27.89
CA ILE A 261 -13.07 10.36 26.72
C ILE A 261 -11.59 10.42 27.11
N GLY A 262 -10.78 9.52 26.55
CA GLY A 262 -9.34 9.59 26.63
C GLY A 262 -8.80 10.46 25.50
N TYR A 263 -7.82 11.32 25.75
CA TYR A 263 -7.29 12.20 24.71
C TYR A 263 -5.80 12.46 24.89
N ALA A 264 -5.15 12.85 23.80
CA ALA A 264 -3.74 13.22 23.75
C ALA A 264 -3.55 14.51 22.94
N TRP A 265 -2.58 15.34 23.33
CA TRP A 265 -2.30 16.60 22.64
C TRP A 265 -0.83 16.99 22.69
N LYS A 266 -0.40 17.81 21.73
CA LYS A 266 0.93 18.40 21.72
C LYS A 266 1.00 19.61 22.65
N ILE A 267 1.85 19.54 23.67
CA ILE A 267 1.98 20.59 24.70
C ILE A 267 2.46 21.93 24.13
N GLU A 268 3.24 21.88 23.06
CA GLU A 268 3.79 23.08 22.39
C GLU A 268 2.76 23.80 21.50
N LYS A 269 1.64 23.15 21.19
CA LYS A 269 0.62 23.66 20.25
C LYS A 269 -0.73 23.92 20.93
N ILE A 270 -1.08 23.16 21.96
CA ILE A 270 -2.36 23.26 22.66
C ILE A 270 -2.11 23.30 24.17
N SER A 271 -2.69 24.29 24.85
CA SER A 271 -2.66 24.39 26.31
C SER A 271 -3.59 23.37 26.96
N ASP A 272 -3.28 22.96 28.20
CA ASP A 272 -4.06 21.98 28.95
C ASP A 272 -5.56 22.36 29.03
N ARG A 273 -5.87 23.66 29.24
CA ARG A 273 -7.25 24.18 29.25
C ARG A 273 -7.95 24.01 27.90
N LYS A 274 -7.25 24.29 26.80
CA LYS A 274 -7.81 24.16 25.45
C LYS A 274 -8.04 22.68 25.09
N ALA A 275 -7.11 21.79 25.45
CA ALA A 275 -7.25 20.35 25.25
C ALA A 275 -8.46 19.79 26.01
N LYS A 276 -8.64 20.19 27.28
CA LYS A 276 -9.81 19.83 28.07
C LYS A 276 -11.12 20.32 27.46
N ASN A 277 -11.16 21.57 27.00
CA ASN A 277 -12.35 22.12 26.32
C ASN A 277 -12.69 21.34 25.04
N LEU A 278 -11.70 20.91 24.26
CA LEU A 278 -11.91 20.06 23.08
C LEU A 278 -12.48 18.70 23.48
N ALA A 279 -11.94 18.07 24.51
CA ALA A 279 -12.43 16.80 25.02
C ALA A 279 -13.88 16.89 25.52
N ASN A 280 -14.23 17.94 26.27
CA ASN A 280 -15.58 18.16 26.77
C ASN A 280 -16.60 18.37 25.65
N ARG A 281 -16.22 19.03 24.55
CA ARG A 281 -17.09 19.20 23.37
C ARG A 281 -17.44 17.87 22.69
N ILE A 282 -16.63 16.83 22.88
CA ILE A 282 -16.89 15.48 22.35
C ILE A 282 -17.83 14.70 23.29
N LEU A 283 -17.84 15.02 24.59
CA LEU A 283 -18.70 14.37 25.57
C LEU A 283 -20.16 14.85 25.52
N LEU A 284 -20.36 16.12 25.11
CA LEU A 284 -21.67 16.75 24.87
C LEU A 284 -22.38 16.10 23.68
#